data_AF-A0A8J3IAL8-F1
#
_entry.id   AF-A0A8J3IAL8-F1
#
_cell.length_a   1.000
_cell.length_b   1.000
_cell.length_c   1.000
_cell.angle_alpha   90.00
_cell.angle_beta   90.00
_cell.angle_gamma   90.00
#
_symmetry.space_group_name_H-M   'P 1'
#
loop_
_entity.id
_entity.type
_entity.pdbx_description
1 polymer ?
#
loop_
_entity_poly.entity_id
_entity_poly.type
_entity_poly.pdbx_seq_one_letter_code
_entity_poly.pdbx_strand_id
1 'polypeptide(L)'
;MGSWQRLDPEQLDRIFYSTRFVRTLNKGGYLRFRHWRLYGELGLAKRKANIWLSKEHLTVEFGDEPLSQYAVRYQSDEKRLRDIVEPRRFETRYRSPQLELWQSGEVEWHLVKRLPDYALRRKRRAEGDVIQIPFPEFDTRKQTSS
;
A
#
# COMPACT_ATOMS: atom_id res chain seq x y z
N MET A 1 -32.36 23.57 13.66
CA MET A 1 -32.71 22.13 13.72
C MET A 1 -32.40 21.53 12.36
N GLY A 2 -31.32 20.73 12.27
CA GLY A 2 -30.82 20.22 11.01
C GLY A 2 -31.77 19.19 10.39
N SER A 3 -32.14 19.42 9.14
CA SER A 3 -32.92 18.50 8.32
C SER A 3 -32.18 17.17 8.19
N TRP A 4 -32.66 16.12 8.85
CA TRP A 4 -32.26 14.75 8.55
C TRP A 4 -32.94 14.38 7.23
N GLN A 5 -32.28 14.68 6.10
CA GLN A 5 -32.72 14.19 4.80
C GLN A 5 -32.79 12.67 4.87
N ARG A 6 -34.00 12.15 4.70
CA ARG A 6 -34.30 10.73 4.52
C ARG A 6 -33.56 10.31 3.25
N LEU A 7 -32.36 9.78 3.41
CA LEU A 7 -31.58 9.24 2.30
C LEU A 7 -32.37 8.07 1.71
N ASP A 8 -32.63 8.15 0.41
CA ASP A 8 -33.35 7.14 -0.36
C ASP A 8 -32.61 5.80 -0.29
N PRO A 9 -33.27 4.62 -0.16
CA PRO A 9 -32.57 3.33 -0.11
C PRO A 9 -31.59 3.08 -1.25
N GLU A 10 -31.79 3.64 -2.45
CA GLU A 10 -30.82 3.56 -3.55
C GLU A 10 -29.61 4.49 -3.37
N GLN A 11 -29.81 5.67 -2.76
CA GLN A 11 -28.71 6.55 -2.36
C GLN A 11 -27.96 5.97 -1.17
N LEU A 12 -28.68 5.35 -0.24
CA LEU A 12 -28.11 4.56 0.83
C LEU A 12 -27.32 3.40 0.24
N ASP A 13 -27.86 2.56 -0.63
CA ASP A 13 -27.10 1.49 -1.28
C ASP A 13 -25.85 2.03 -1.98
N ARG A 14 -25.92 3.15 -2.71
CA ARG A 14 -24.74 3.80 -3.30
C ARG A 14 -23.69 4.23 -2.26
N ILE A 15 -24.10 4.67 -1.07
CA ILE A 15 -23.24 5.07 0.05
C ILE A 15 -22.81 3.85 0.92
N PHE A 16 -23.62 2.80 0.99
CA PHE A 16 -23.57 1.67 1.93
C PHE A 16 -23.13 0.34 1.28
N TYR A 17 -22.97 0.26 -0.06
CA TYR A 17 -22.12 -0.75 -0.71
C TYR A 17 -20.65 -0.67 -0.27
N SER A 18 -20.33 0.29 0.62
CA SER A 18 -19.15 0.42 1.46
C SER A 18 -18.85 -0.86 2.25
N THR A 19 -18.29 -1.85 1.57
CA THR A 19 -17.82 -3.06 2.21
C THR A 19 -16.54 -2.74 2.97
N ARG A 20 -16.54 -2.99 4.29
CA ARG A 20 -15.37 -2.79 5.13
C ARG A 20 -14.52 -4.04 5.21
N PHE A 21 -13.22 -3.90 4.95
CA PHE A 21 -12.23 -4.95 5.17
C PHE A 21 -11.15 -4.48 6.11
N VAL A 22 -10.69 -5.36 7.00
CA VAL A 22 -9.52 -5.09 7.84
C VAL A 22 -8.31 -5.81 7.26
N ARG A 23 -7.20 -5.09 7.06
CA ARG A 23 -5.92 -5.67 6.63
C ARG A 23 -4.78 -5.12 7.46
N THR A 24 -3.71 -5.91 7.57
CA THR A 24 -2.49 -5.48 8.28
C THR A 24 -1.53 -4.87 7.27
N LEU A 25 -0.99 -3.70 7.61
CA LEU A 25 0.06 -3.03 6.84
C LEU A 25 1.38 -3.79 6.96
N ASN A 26 2.11 -3.90 5.87
CA ASN A 26 3.44 -4.47 5.86
C ASN A 26 4.47 -3.48 6.42
N LYS A 27 5.76 -3.86 6.41
CA LYS A 27 6.84 -3.00 6.92
C LYS A 27 6.97 -1.66 6.19
N GLY A 28 6.54 -1.59 4.93
CA GLY A 28 6.59 -0.37 4.10
C GLY A 28 5.29 0.45 4.14
N GLY A 29 4.36 0.15 5.04
CA GLY A 29 3.10 0.89 5.12
C GLY A 29 2.08 0.55 4.03
N TYR A 30 2.20 -0.60 3.37
CA TYR A 30 1.24 -1.05 2.35
C TYR A 30 0.38 -2.21 2.85
N LEU A 31 -0.86 -2.28 2.41
CA LEU A 31 -1.73 -3.44 2.58
C LEU A 31 -1.99 -4.13 1.23
N ARG A 32 -2.42 -5.40 1.29
CA ARG A 32 -2.84 -6.14 0.11
C ARG A 32 -4.37 -6.28 0.10
N PHE A 33 -4.96 -5.92 -1.02
CA PHE A 33 -6.38 -6.10 -1.29
C PHE A 33 -6.57 -6.76 -2.66
N ARG A 34 -7.07 -8.00 -2.68
CA ARG A 34 -7.15 -8.82 -3.91
C ARG A 34 -5.76 -8.90 -4.60
N HIS A 35 -5.68 -8.44 -5.85
CA HIS A 35 -4.46 -8.36 -6.66
C HIS A 35 -3.80 -6.97 -6.61
N TRP A 36 -4.12 -6.15 -5.60
CA TRP A 36 -3.60 -4.80 -5.47
C TRP A 36 -2.82 -4.64 -4.17
N ARG A 37 -1.76 -3.85 -4.24
CA ARG A 37 -1.04 -3.31 -3.09
C ARG A 37 -1.39 -1.83 -3.00
N LEU A 38 -1.89 -1.42 -1.85
CA LEU A 38 -2.38 -0.07 -1.59
C LEU A 38 -1.58 0.53 -0.45
N TYR A 39 -1.18 1.77 -0.60
CA TYR A 39 -0.46 2.51 0.42
C TYR A 39 -1.41 2.95 1.53
N GLY A 40 -1.06 2.66 2.78
CA GLY A 40 -1.72 3.19 3.96
C GLY A 40 -0.90 4.33 4.50
N GLU A 41 0.13 4.02 5.29
CA GLU A 41 1.10 4.99 5.79
C GLU A 41 2.32 4.24 6.34
N LEU A 42 3.53 4.75 6.10
CA LEU A 42 4.76 4.09 6.56
C LEU A 42 4.83 4.02 8.09
N GLY A 43 4.43 5.11 8.77
CA GLY A 43 4.39 5.20 10.23
C GLY A 43 3.44 4.20 10.91
N LEU A 44 2.58 3.54 10.13
CA LEU A 44 1.61 2.54 10.61
C LEU A 44 2.02 1.10 10.29
N ALA A 45 3.30 0.83 10.04
CA ALA A 45 3.81 -0.51 9.76
C ALA A 45 3.33 -1.56 10.80
N LYS A 46 2.87 -2.72 10.31
CA LYS A 46 2.31 -3.82 11.12
C LYS A 46 1.01 -3.49 11.89
N ARG A 47 0.40 -2.33 11.67
CA ARG A 47 -0.90 -1.98 12.24
C ARG A 47 -2.05 -2.46 11.35
N LYS A 48 -3.23 -2.65 11.94
CA LYS A 48 -4.46 -2.97 11.21
C LYS A 48 -5.10 -1.68 10.71
N ALA A 49 -5.39 -1.62 9.42
CA ALA A 49 -6.11 -0.52 8.78
C ALA A 49 -7.42 -1.03 8.18
N ASN A 50 -8.38 -0.12 8.06
CA ASN A 50 -9.65 -0.35 7.38
C ASN A 50 -9.50 -0.04 5.89
N ILE A 51 -10.22 -0.80 5.09
CA ILE A 51 -10.42 -0.57 3.67
C ILE A 51 -11.91 -0.42 3.46
N TRP A 52 -12.32 0.72 2.95
CA TRP A 52 -13.69 1.01 2.55
C TRP A 52 -13.76 0.94 1.04
N LEU A 53 -14.55 0.00 0.52
CA LEU A 53 -14.79 -0.14 -0.91
C LEU A 53 -16.20 0.32 -1.24
N SER A 54 -16.34 1.39 -2.01
CA SER A 54 -17.62 1.88 -2.56
C SER A 54 -17.71 1.64 -4.07
N LYS A 55 -18.78 2.13 -4.70
CA LYS A 55 -19.00 2.05 -6.15
C LYS A 55 -17.94 2.81 -6.97
N GLU A 56 -17.41 3.88 -6.42
CA GLU A 56 -16.50 4.78 -7.14
C GLU A 56 -15.11 4.84 -6.52
N HIS A 57 -15.00 4.55 -5.22
CA HIS A 57 -13.77 4.79 -4.46
C HIS A 57 -13.35 3.60 -3.62
N LEU A 58 -12.05 3.46 -3.45
CA LEU A 58 -11.44 2.61 -2.43
C LEU A 58 -10.64 3.51 -1.50
N THR A 59 -10.95 3.48 -0.21
CA THR A 59 -10.28 4.30 0.80
C THR A 59 -9.58 3.42 1.83
N VAL A 60 -8.33 3.72 2.12
CA VAL A 60 -7.59 3.15 3.26
C VAL A 60 -7.70 4.12 4.43
N GLU A 61 -8.10 3.64 5.59
CA GLU A 61 -8.37 4.44 6.78
C GLU A 61 -7.70 3.82 8.02
N PHE A 62 -7.26 4.67 8.94
CA PHE A 62 -6.79 4.25 10.25
C PHE A 62 -7.27 5.22 11.34
N GLY A 63 -7.94 4.68 12.37
CA GLY A 63 -8.42 5.47 13.50
C GLY A 63 -9.35 6.60 13.07
N ASP A 64 -10.33 6.29 12.21
CA ASP A 64 -11.34 7.21 11.66
C ASP A 64 -10.78 8.36 10.79
N GLU A 65 -9.50 8.30 10.40
CA GLU A 65 -8.88 9.23 9.46
C GLU A 65 -8.56 8.53 8.13
N PRO A 66 -9.00 9.05 6.98
CA PRO A 66 -8.61 8.52 5.68
C PRO A 66 -7.12 8.81 5.43
N LEU A 67 -6.36 7.77 5.08
CA LEU A 67 -4.94 7.88 4.75
C LEU A 67 -4.74 8.09 3.25
N SER A 68 -5.46 7.31 2.45
CA SER A 68 -5.39 7.34 0.99
C SER A 68 -6.73 6.94 0.38
N GLN A 69 -7.00 7.44 -0.82
CA GLN A 69 -8.18 7.13 -1.61
C GLN A 69 -7.79 6.91 -3.06
N TYR A 70 -8.52 6.04 -3.72
CA TYR A 70 -8.30 5.66 -5.11
C TYR A 70 -9.63 5.60 -5.83
N ALA A 71 -9.66 6.04 -7.09
CA ALA A 71 -10.80 5.82 -7.96
C ALA A 71 -10.81 4.35 -8.43
N VAL A 72 -11.99 3.75 -8.44
CA VAL A 72 -12.19 2.34 -8.78
C VAL A 72 -12.95 2.23 -10.09
N ARG A 73 -12.47 1.35 -10.99
CA ARG A 73 -13.21 0.95 -12.18
C ARG A 73 -13.57 -0.52 -12.08
N TYR A 74 -14.84 -0.85 -12.29
CA TYR A 74 -15.34 -2.22 -12.30
C TYR A 74 -15.39 -2.79 -13.73
N GLN A 75 -15.43 -4.11 -13.86
CA GLN A 75 -15.75 -4.79 -15.12
C GLN A 75 -17.24 -4.63 -15.43
N SER A 76 -17.66 -5.01 -16.64
CA SER A 76 -19.06 -4.99 -17.07
C SER A 76 -20.00 -5.84 -16.19
N ASP A 77 -19.44 -6.74 -15.39
CA ASP A 77 -20.18 -7.52 -14.39
C ASP A 77 -20.48 -6.76 -13.09
N GLU A 78 -19.98 -5.52 -12.94
CA GLU A 78 -20.02 -4.64 -11.76
C GLU A 78 -19.52 -5.27 -10.43
N LYS A 79 -19.00 -6.50 -10.47
CA LYS A 79 -18.60 -7.27 -9.27
C LYS A 79 -17.08 -7.34 -9.15
N ARG A 80 -16.37 -7.31 -10.27
CA ARG A 80 -14.92 -7.42 -10.32
C ARG A 80 -14.25 -6.07 -10.54
N LEU A 81 -13.36 -5.73 -9.61
CA LEU A 81 -12.41 -4.62 -9.74
C LEU A 81 -11.54 -4.84 -10.99
N ARG A 82 -11.69 -3.96 -11.98
CA ARG A 82 -10.87 -3.93 -13.20
C ARG A 82 -9.60 -3.13 -12.96
N ASP A 83 -9.74 -1.93 -12.39
CA ASP A 83 -8.64 -0.99 -12.24
C ASP A 83 -8.77 -0.14 -10.98
N ILE A 84 -7.63 0.32 -10.48
CA ILE A 84 -7.51 1.26 -9.36
C ILE A 84 -6.59 2.38 -9.83
N VAL A 85 -7.14 3.58 -9.96
CA VAL A 85 -6.49 4.73 -10.59
C VAL A 85 -6.56 5.97 -9.69
N GLU A 86 -5.89 7.04 -10.12
CA GLU A 86 -5.95 8.37 -9.48
C GLU A 86 -5.71 8.32 -7.96
N PRO A 87 -4.51 7.90 -7.52
CA PRO A 87 -4.21 7.80 -6.11
C PRO A 87 -4.16 9.19 -5.46
N ARG A 88 -5.02 9.42 -4.47
CA ARG A 88 -5.04 10.61 -3.62
C ARG A 88 -4.55 10.23 -2.22
N ARG A 89 -3.53 10.92 -1.73
CA ARG A 89 -3.05 10.79 -0.35
C ARG A 89 -3.56 11.96 0.49
N PHE A 90 -3.96 11.69 1.72
CA PHE A 90 -4.37 12.72 2.68
C PHE A 90 -3.22 13.07 3.63
N GLU A 91 -3.22 14.31 4.09
CA GLU A 91 -2.34 14.75 5.18
C GLU A 91 -2.92 14.23 6.51
N THR A 92 -2.14 13.49 7.28
CA THR A 92 -2.58 12.90 8.55
C THR A 92 -1.46 12.96 9.59
N ARG A 93 -1.84 12.90 10.87
CA ARG A 93 -0.90 12.85 12.00
C ARG A 93 -0.02 11.59 12.04
N TYR A 94 -0.41 10.56 11.27
CA TYR A 94 0.32 9.30 11.21
C TYR A 94 1.48 9.34 10.22
N ARG A 95 1.60 10.42 9.44
CA ARG A 95 2.74 10.64 8.56
C ARG A 95 4.02 10.59 9.39
N SER A 96 4.95 9.75 8.96
CA SER A 96 6.27 9.65 9.59
C SER A 96 6.94 11.04 9.61
N PRO A 97 7.34 11.58 10.78
CA PRO A 97 8.06 12.85 10.87
C PRO A 97 9.50 12.75 10.34
N GLN A 98 10.05 11.54 10.26
CA GLN A 98 11.35 11.32 9.63
C GLN A 98 11.26 11.68 8.14
N LEU A 99 11.94 12.78 7.77
CA LEU A 99 12.33 13.11 6.41
C LEU A 99 12.86 11.85 5.69
N GLU A 100 12.53 11.73 4.42
CA GLU A 100 13.07 10.75 3.46
C GLU A 100 14.61 10.70 3.58
N LEU A 101 15.16 9.89 4.49
CA LEU A 101 16.61 9.71 4.66
C LEU A 101 17.25 9.02 3.44
N TRP A 102 16.46 8.81 2.38
CA TRP A 102 16.85 8.28 1.10
C TRP A 102 16.30 9.21 0.02
N GLN A 103 17.18 10.00 -0.60
CA GLN A 103 16.91 10.47 -1.97
C GLN A 103 17.07 9.26 -2.88
N SER A 104 16.07 8.37 -2.93
CA SER A 104 16.16 7.18 -3.77
C SER A 104 16.09 7.61 -5.23
N GLY A 105 17.22 7.53 -5.93
CA GLY A 105 17.23 7.50 -7.39
C GLY A 105 16.25 6.43 -7.88
N GLU A 106 15.49 6.79 -8.91
CA GLU A 106 14.76 5.90 -9.83
C GLU A 106 13.84 4.81 -9.22
N VAL A 107 13.43 4.93 -7.96
CA VAL A 107 12.34 4.11 -7.40
C VAL A 107 11.10 4.98 -7.36
N GLU A 108 10.27 4.85 -8.39
CA GLU A 108 8.97 5.53 -8.47
C GLU A 108 8.07 5.02 -7.32
N TRP A 109 7.85 5.87 -6.32
CA TRP A 109 6.98 5.57 -5.18
C TRP A 109 5.52 5.50 -5.64
N HIS A 110 5.07 4.31 -6.05
CA HIS A 110 3.67 4.13 -6.42
C HIS A 110 2.76 3.91 -5.20
N LEU A 111 1.75 4.77 -5.04
CA LEU A 111 0.71 4.65 -4.02
C LEU A 111 -0.20 3.43 -4.24
N VAL A 112 -0.28 2.94 -5.47
CA VAL A 112 -1.02 1.73 -5.85
C VAL A 112 -0.19 0.89 -6.79
N LYS A 113 -0.18 -0.42 -6.59
CA LYS A 113 0.51 -1.36 -7.49
C LYS A 113 -0.34 -2.58 -7.74
N ARG A 114 -0.57 -2.92 -9.01
CA ARG A 114 -1.16 -4.21 -9.39
C ARG A 114 -0.12 -5.31 -9.19
N LEU A 115 -0.50 -6.36 -8.48
CA LEU A 115 0.28 -7.56 -8.28
C LEU A 115 -0.01 -8.53 -9.43
N PRO A 116 1.01 -9.26 -9.92
CA PRO A 116 0.78 -10.35 -10.86
C PRO A 116 -0.13 -11.40 -10.21
N ASP A 117 -0.81 -12.18 -11.06
CA ASP A 117 -1.59 -13.31 -10.58
C ASP A 117 -0.70 -14.30 -9.83
N TYR A 118 -1.32 -15.02 -8.90
CA TYR A 118 -0.62 -15.97 -8.07
C TYR A 118 -0.02 -17.07 -8.96
N ALA A 119 1.29 -17.00 -9.19
CA ALA A 119 2.04 -18.09 -9.76
C ALA A 119 2.39 -19.09 -8.64
N LEU A 120 2.06 -20.37 -8.85
CA LEU A 120 2.52 -21.44 -7.96
C LEU A 120 4.04 -21.33 -7.82
N ARG A 121 4.50 -21.21 -6.58
CA ARG A 121 5.91 -21.01 -6.26
C ARG A 121 6.68 -22.25 -6.75
N ARG A 122 7.37 -22.14 -7.89
CA ARG A 122 8.27 -23.20 -8.37
C ARG A 122 9.28 -23.42 -7.25
N LYS A 123 9.34 -24.63 -6.67
CA LYS A 123 10.39 -25.00 -5.73
C LYS A 123 11.71 -24.66 -6.42
N ARG A 124 12.51 -23.77 -5.82
CA ARG A 124 13.89 -23.58 -6.29
C ARG A 124 14.52 -24.97 -6.24
N ARG A 125 14.95 -25.51 -7.39
CA ARG A 125 15.99 -26.53 -7.34
C ARG A 125 17.17 -25.87 -6.68
N ALA A 126 17.67 -26.47 -5.61
CA ALA A 126 18.95 -26.11 -5.04
C ALA A 126 19.99 -26.55 -6.06
N GLU A 127 20.25 -25.71 -7.05
CA GLU A 127 21.29 -25.96 -8.04
C GLU A 127 21.87 -24.60 -8.39
N GLY A 128 23.03 -24.33 -7.80
CA GLY A 128 23.69 -23.04 -7.76
C GLY A 128 24.49 -22.96 -6.48
N ASP A 129 25.74 -23.40 -6.54
CA ASP A 129 26.73 -23.21 -5.49
C ASP A 129 26.79 -21.71 -5.16
N VAL A 130 26.29 -21.34 -4.00
CA VAL A 130 26.40 -19.97 -3.49
C VAL A 130 27.82 -19.85 -2.93
N ILE A 131 28.74 -19.31 -3.73
CA ILE A 131 30.07 -18.97 -3.25
C ILE A 131 29.95 -17.66 -2.47
N GLN A 132 30.14 -17.74 -1.15
CA GLN A 132 30.33 -16.56 -0.31
C GLN A 132 31.73 -16.01 -0.57
N ILE A 133 31.80 -14.86 -1.23
CA ILE A 133 33.08 -14.15 -1.42
C ILE A 133 33.50 -13.59 -0.06
N PRO A 134 34.73 -13.86 0.44
CA PRO A 134 35.22 -13.28 1.67
C PRO A 134 35.24 -11.76 1.58
N PHE A 135 34.90 -11.09 2.69
CA PHE A 135 35.01 -9.65 2.80
C PHE A 135 36.47 -9.23 2.59
N PRO A 136 36.79 -8.26 1.71
CA PRO A 136 38.16 -7.79 1.55
C PRO A 136 38.59 -7.08 2.83
N GLU A 137 39.68 -7.54 3.44
CA GLU A 137 40.38 -6.82 4.49
C GLU A 137 41.04 -5.58 3.85
N PHE A 138 40.59 -4.39 4.24
CA PHE A 138 41.30 -3.16 3.91
C PHE A 138 42.51 -3.05 4.83
N ASP A 139 43.71 -3.16 4.27
CA ASP A 139 44.96 -3.05 5.01
C ASP A 139 45.13 -1.60 5.50
N THR A 140 44.74 -1.34 6.76
CA THR A 140 44.94 -0.05 7.41
C THR A 140 46.37 0.08 7.91
N ARG A 141 47.35 0.06 7.02
CA ARG A 141 48.70 0.53 7.32
C ARG A 141 48.95 1.86 6.66
N LYS A 142 48.40 2.86 7.34
CA LYS A 142 48.95 4.18 7.63
C LYS A 142 49.98 4.69 6.62
N GLN A 143 49.52 5.66 5.84
CA GLN A 143 50.28 6.88 5.61
C GLN A 143 50.80 7.41 6.97
N THR A 144 52.12 7.43 7.13
CA THR A 144 52.82 8.42 7.94
C THR A 144 54.12 8.75 7.23
N SER A 145 54.14 9.98 6.70
CA SER A 145 55.24 10.88 6.37
C SER A 145 56.67 10.46 6.72
N SER A 146 57.59 10.62 5.77
CA SER A 146 58.52 11.78 5.71
C SER A 146 59.35 11.75 4.43
#